data_AF-A0AAD5DMX0-F1
#
_entry.id   AF-A0AAD5DMX0-F1
#
_cell.length_a   1.000
_cell.length_b   1.000
_cell.length_c   1.000
_cell.angle_alpha   90.00
_cell.angle_beta   90.00
_cell.angle_gamma   90.00
#
_symmetry.space_group_name_H-M   'P 1'
#
loop_
_entity.id
_entity.type
_entity.pdbx_description
1 polymer ?
#
loop_
_entity_poly.entity_id
_entity_poly.type
_entity_poly.pdbx_seq_one_letter_code
_entity_poly.pdbx_strand_id
1 'polypeptide(L)'
;MALLAAKTQALLQPAVAAALSAALAPVRIWTRLASFWAGLLLQTLAWLGAPPTGFVPVSKLRELSTVVDHMSRREESYRQALKEMQEALDSTEGDKRKALRSLKKARLELDLLSEELAQLQAGHGPADGAAAAGSSLGGGRGVVSRAGLHWSMALLLLLATWFYMQDFSSVQRKLVFTTLFPVTSPVYYVTRVAFSAAAAPARQQQRRALAVSAAASSAPAADFRQRAPADVRVLVVGATGYIGKFVVKELVKRGYNVVAFARERSGIGGKQGAEDVRAEFPGAEVRFGDVMSMESLSREAFKEPVDVVVSCLASRTGGIKDSWDIDYQATLNAMEAGRKQGASHFVLLSAICVQKPLLEFQRAKLAFEEKLQKAGDITYSIVRPTAFFKSLAGQVELVKDGKPYVMFGDGTLAACKPISEQDLAAFITDCEDKVNKVLPIGGPGKAMTAKDQADLLFSIVGKKPYYFPVPVALMDGIIGLLDFLARFFPGMKDSAEFGKIGKYYAVESMLLWDPETQQYLPDATPSYGKDTLEDFFRRAVKEGLKGQELGDQAVFGVNKE
;
A
#
# COMPACT_ATOMS: atom_id res chain seq x y z
N MET A 1 -21.83 45.14 32.84
CA MET A 1 -21.14 43.94 32.30
C MET A 1 -22.10 42.83 31.90
N ALA A 2 -22.71 42.06 32.81
CA ALA A 2 -23.55 40.89 32.45
C ALA A 2 -24.65 41.18 31.40
N LEU A 3 -25.37 42.31 31.55
CA LEU A 3 -26.42 42.75 30.62
C LEU A 3 -25.87 43.14 29.22
N LEU A 4 -24.58 43.48 29.13
CA LEU A 4 -23.88 43.74 27.87
C LEU A 4 -23.49 42.42 27.19
N ALA A 5 -23.02 41.43 27.97
CA ALA A 5 -22.72 40.09 27.48
C ALA A 5 -23.97 39.37 26.96
N ALA A 6 -25.10 39.47 27.67
CA ALA A 6 -26.38 38.92 27.22
C ALA A 6 -26.83 39.55 25.87
N LYS A 7 -26.70 40.87 25.70
CA LYS A 7 -27.03 41.54 24.43
C LYS A 7 -26.08 41.18 23.30
N THR A 8 -24.77 41.06 23.53
CA THR A 8 -23.84 40.62 22.48
C THR A 8 -24.04 39.15 22.10
N GLN A 9 -24.32 38.27 23.05
CA GLN A 9 -24.62 36.86 22.78
C GLN A 9 -25.91 36.68 21.97
N ALA A 10 -26.95 37.46 22.27
CA ALA A 10 -28.20 37.48 21.50
C ALA A 10 -28.05 38.04 20.07
N LEU A 11 -27.12 38.99 19.85
CA LEU A 11 -26.80 39.51 18.51
C LEU A 11 -25.87 38.59 17.70
N LEU A 12 -24.98 37.85 18.37
CA LEU A 12 -24.02 36.96 17.72
C LEU A 12 -24.65 35.67 17.19
N GLN A 13 -25.63 35.06 17.87
CA GLN A 13 -26.21 33.79 17.40
C GLN A 13 -26.86 33.88 16.00
N PRO A 14 -27.71 34.89 15.67
CA PRO A 14 -28.25 35.04 14.32
C PRO A 14 -27.18 35.25 13.25
N ALA A 15 -26.14 36.04 13.56
CA ALA A 15 -25.03 36.31 12.65
C ALA A 15 -24.18 35.07 12.38
N VAL A 16 -23.85 34.28 13.41
CA VAL A 16 -23.12 33.02 13.31
C VAL A 16 -23.95 31.96 12.58
N ALA A 17 -25.25 31.87 12.83
CA ALA A 17 -26.16 30.97 12.10
C ALA A 17 -26.28 31.36 10.61
N ALA A 18 -26.35 32.64 10.28
CA ALA A 18 -26.33 33.13 8.91
C ALA A 18 -25.00 32.84 8.20
N ALA A 19 -23.86 33.06 8.88
CA ALA A 19 -22.54 32.75 8.36
C ALA A 19 -22.35 31.24 8.12
N LEU A 20 -22.81 30.37 9.03
CA LEU A 20 -22.84 28.92 8.83
C LEU A 20 -23.76 28.51 7.68
N SER A 21 -24.94 29.12 7.56
CA SER A 21 -25.87 28.86 6.44
C SER A 21 -25.25 29.24 5.08
N ALA A 22 -24.51 30.36 5.03
CA ALA A 22 -23.77 30.78 3.84
C ALA A 22 -22.56 29.88 3.53
N ALA A 23 -21.77 29.50 4.55
CA ALA A 23 -20.63 28.60 4.39
C ALA A 23 -21.04 27.17 4.00
N LEU A 24 -22.24 26.73 4.39
CA LEU A 24 -22.84 25.46 4.00
C LEU A 24 -23.70 25.55 2.73
N ALA A 25 -23.89 26.74 2.15
CA ALA A 25 -24.62 26.91 0.89
C ALA A 25 -23.96 26.16 -0.28
N PRO A 26 -22.62 26.16 -0.46
CA PRO A 26 -21.96 25.31 -1.46
C PRO A 26 -22.25 23.83 -1.23
N VAL A 27 -22.21 23.34 0.01
CA VAL A 27 -22.50 21.92 0.34
C VAL A 27 -23.96 21.59 0.02
N ARG A 28 -24.90 22.50 0.29
CA ARG A 28 -26.32 22.39 -0.09
C ARG A 28 -26.53 22.44 -1.61
N ILE A 29 -25.72 23.18 -2.36
CA ILE A 29 -25.75 23.21 -3.83
C ILE A 29 -25.18 21.90 -4.39
N TRP A 30 -24.04 21.42 -3.90
CA TRP A 30 -23.42 20.15 -4.31
C TRP A 30 -24.29 18.94 -3.99
N THR A 31 -24.93 18.89 -2.82
CA THR A 31 -25.89 17.82 -2.48
C THR A 31 -27.16 17.90 -3.32
N ARG A 32 -27.68 19.09 -3.63
CA ARG A 32 -28.80 19.24 -4.59
C ARG A 32 -28.41 18.83 -6.01
N LEU A 33 -27.20 19.15 -6.46
CA LEU A 33 -26.66 18.68 -7.73
C LEU A 33 -26.49 17.16 -7.75
N ALA A 34 -25.95 16.56 -6.69
CA ALA A 34 -25.81 15.11 -6.57
C ALA A 34 -27.18 14.42 -6.60
N SER A 35 -28.17 14.92 -5.87
CA SER A 35 -29.54 14.40 -5.90
C SER A 35 -30.24 14.64 -7.25
N PHE A 36 -29.94 15.74 -7.95
CA PHE A 36 -30.44 16.01 -9.30
C PHE A 36 -29.85 15.04 -10.32
N TRP A 37 -28.52 14.83 -10.31
CA TRP A 37 -27.85 13.87 -11.19
C TRP A 37 -28.23 12.42 -10.87
N ALA A 38 -28.40 12.07 -9.59
CA ALA A 38 -28.93 10.75 -9.20
C ALA A 38 -30.39 10.57 -9.63
N GLY A 39 -31.22 11.60 -9.51
CA GLY A 39 -32.60 11.60 -10.01
C GLY A 39 -32.67 11.46 -11.53
N LEU A 40 -31.82 12.18 -12.27
CA LEU A 40 -31.70 12.08 -13.72
C LEU A 40 -31.16 10.72 -14.17
N LEU A 41 -30.21 10.14 -13.43
CA LEU A 41 -29.72 8.77 -13.65
C LEU A 41 -30.83 7.75 -13.44
N LEU A 42 -31.60 7.86 -12.35
CA LEU A 42 -32.73 6.96 -12.08
C LEU A 42 -33.87 7.12 -13.10
N GLN A 43 -34.15 8.34 -13.55
CA GLN A 43 -35.15 8.60 -14.61
C GLN A 43 -34.69 8.10 -15.98
N THR A 44 -33.41 8.25 -16.33
CA THR A 44 -32.88 7.72 -17.60
C THR A 44 -32.81 6.19 -17.59
N LEU A 45 -32.42 5.56 -16.48
CA LEU A 45 -32.51 4.09 -16.30
C LEU A 45 -33.96 3.58 -16.41
N ALA A 46 -34.93 4.28 -15.81
CA ALA A 46 -36.34 3.94 -15.94
C ALA A 46 -36.87 4.12 -17.37
N TRP A 47 -36.47 5.20 -18.06
CA TRP A 47 -36.84 5.47 -19.46
C TRP A 47 -36.21 4.46 -20.44
N LEU A 48 -35.02 3.95 -20.12
CA LEU A 48 -34.35 2.85 -20.82
C LEU A 48 -34.94 1.46 -20.47
N GLY A 49 -36.04 1.40 -19.71
CA GLY A 49 -36.75 0.15 -19.40
C GLY A 49 -36.07 -0.74 -18.34
N ALA A 50 -35.12 -0.21 -17.57
CA ALA A 50 -34.37 -0.95 -16.55
C ALA A 50 -34.84 -0.60 -15.13
N PRO A 51 -35.88 -1.26 -14.58
CA PRO A 51 -36.30 -1.05 -13.20
C PRO A 51 -35.20 -1.49 -12.21
N PRO A 52 -35.04 -0.80 -11.06
CA PRO A 52 -33.89 -0.98 -10.16
C PRO A 52 -33.82 -2.35 -9.47
N THR A 53 -34.86 -3.18 -9.57
CA THR A 53 -34.89 -4.56 -9.06
C THR A 53 -33.89 -5.50 -9.75
N GLY A 54 -33.39 -5.16 -10.94
CA GLY A 54 -32.45 -5.99 -11.70
C GLY A 54 -30.96 -5.83 -11.35
N PHE A 55 -30.57 -4.73 -10.69
CA PHE A 55 -29.13 -4.36 -10.54
C PHE A 55 -28.54 -4.53 -9.15
N VAL A 56 -29.36 -4.61 -8.10
CA VAL A 56 -28.89 -4.86 -6.73
C VAL A 56 -29.76 -5.95 -6.10
N PRO A 57 -29.20 -7.12 -5.75
CA PRO A 57 -29.93 -8.16 -5.02
C PRO A 57 -30.57 -7.59 -3.75
N VAL A 58 -31.77 -8.05 -3.39
CA VAL A 58 -32.47 -7.60 -2.16
C VAL A 58 -31.64 -7.90 -0.91
N SER A 59 -30.81 -8.95 -0.94
CA SER A 59 -29.77 -9.20 0.08
C SER A 59 -28.74 -8.07 0.17
N LYS A 60 -28.22 -7.57 -0.96
CA LYS A 60 -27.31 -6.40 -0.99
C LYS A 60 -27.97 -5.08 -0.61
N LEU A 61 -29.26 -4.90 -0.90
CA LEU A 61 -30.02 -3.76 -0.37
C LEU A 61 -30.18 -3.84 1.16
N ARG A 62 -30.31 -5.06 1.72
CA ARG A 62 -30.27 -5.28 3.18
C ARG A 62 -28.85 -5.15 3.76
N GLU A 63 -27.80 -5.57 3.06
CA GLU A 63 -26.42 -5.29 3.47
C GLU A 63 -26.19 -3.79 3.51
N LEU A 64 -26.60 -3.05 2.47
CA LEU A 64 -26.52 -1.59 2.44
C LEU A 64 -27.35 -0.95 3.56
N SER A 65 -28.59 -1.40 3.82
CA SER A 65 -29.37 -0.88 4.94
C SER A 65 -28.75 -1.24 6.30
N THR A 66 -28.11 -2.40 6.44
CA THR A 66 -27.43 -2.84 7.66
C THR A 66 -26.09 -2.10 7.87
N VAL A 67 -25.38 -1.76 6.78
CA VAL A 67 -24.18 -0.91 6.79
C VAL A 67 -24.57 0.53 7.10
N VAL A 68 -25.68 1.04 6.55
CA VAL A 68 -26.23 2.36 6.90
C VAL A 68 -26.69 2.38 8.36
N ASP A 69 -27.45 1.39 8.84
CA ASP A 69 -27.80 1.22 10.26
C ASP A 69 -26.56 1.18 11.15
N HIS A 70 -25.52 0.44 10.75
CA HIS A 70 -24.27 0.35 11.50
C HIS A 70 -23.51 1.68 11.49
N MET A 71 -23.50 2.40 10.36
CA MET A 71 -22.94 3.75 10.26
C MET A 71 -23.72 4.75 11.11
N SER A 72 -25.05 4.70 11.12
CA SER A 72 -25.90 5.58 11.93
C SER A 72 -25.80 5.28 13.41
N ARG A 73 -25.81 4.01 13.85
CA ARG A 73 -25.53 3.62 15.24
C ARG A 73 -24.13 4.02 15.68
N ARG A 74 -23.16 4.00 14.76
CA ARG A 74 -21.78 4.45 15.01
C ARG A 74 -21.68 5.98 15.04
N GLU A 75 -22.48 6.69 14.25
CA GLU A 75 -22.63 8.15 14.35
C GLU A 75 -23.32 8.54 15.66
N GLU A 76 -24.37 7.84 16.08
CA GLU A 76 -25.01 8.00 17.39
C GLU A 76 -24.02 7.72 18.52
N SER A 77 -23.21 6.65 18.41
CA SER A 77 -22.13 6.36 19.35
C SER A 77 -21.06 7.47 19.38
N TYR A 78 -20.68 8.06 18.23
CA TYR A 78 -19.78 9.21 18.20
C TYR A 78 -20.42 10.48 18.76
N ARG A 79 -21.72 10.74 18.53
CA ARG A 79 -22.46 11.87 19.13
C ARG A 79 -22.60 11.70 20.64
N GLN A 80 -22.84 10.47 21.11
CA GLN A 80 -22.90 10.14 22.54
C GLN A 80 -21.53 10.28 23.19
N ALA A 81 -20.46 9.75 22.58
CA ALA A 81 -19.09 9.93 23.07
C ALA A 81 -18.63 11.40 23.06
N LEU A 82 -19.07 12.20 22.06
CA LEU A 82 -18.85 13.66 22.06
C LEU A 82 -19.61 14.35 23.20
N LYS A 83 -20.85 13.95 23.48
CA LYS A 83 -21.65 14.47 24.60
C LYS A 83 -21.03 14.10 25.95
N GLU A 84 -20.57 12.86 26.12
CA GLU A 84 -19.86 12.40 27.30
C GLU A 84 -18.50 13.11 27.47
N MET A 85 -17.74 13.33 26.38
CA MET A 85 -16.53 14.16 26.40
C MET A 85 -16.83 15.61 26.78
N GLN A 86 -17.98 16.16 26.35
CA GLN A 86 -18.37 17.54 26.63
C GLN A 86 -18.85 17.70 28.08
N GLU A 87 -19.63 16.76 28.61
CA GLU A 87 -19.99 16.67 30.03
C GLU A 87 -18.76 16.41 30.92
N ALA A 88 -17.77 15.64 30.45
CA ALA A 88 -16.47 15.47 31.10
C ALA A 88 -15.60 16.75 31.06
N LEU A 89 -15.65 17.53 29.97
CA LEU A 89 -15.00 18.84 29.90
C LEU A 89 -15.64 19.84 30.88
N ASP A 90 -16.97 19.94 30.88
CA ASP A 90 -17.72 20.88 31.72
C ASP A 90 -17.57 20.56 33.21
N SER A 91 -17.58 19.27 33.60
CA SER A 91 -17.28 18.85 34.97
C SER A 91 -15.81 19.14 35.34
N THR A 92 -14.85 18.86 34.44
CA THR A 92 -13.44 19.22 34.64
C THR A 92 -13.23 20.74 34.77
N GLU A 93 -14.00 21.56 34.03
CA GLU A 93 -13.95 23.03 34.19
C GLU A 93 -14.62 23.48 35.50
N GLY A 94 -15.70 22.80 35.92
CA GLY A 94 -16.33 22.97 37.22
C GLY A 94 -15.36 22.73 38.38
N ASP A 95 -14.64 21.61 38.36
CA ASP A 95 -13.64 21.29 39.39
C ASP A 95 -12.41 22.18 39.31
N LYS A 96 -11.96 22.61 38.11
CA LYS A 96 -10.95 23.67 37.97
C LYS A 96 -11.43 24.98 38.60
N ARG A 97 -12.68 25.40 38.37
CA ARG A 97 -13.31 26.59 38.99
C ARG A 97 -13.53 26.45 40.51
N LYS A 98 -13.59 25.22 41.03
CA LYS A 98 -13.65 24.90 42.47
C LYS A 98 -12.26 24.95 43.10
N ALA A 99 -11.28 24.27 42.51
CA ALA A 99 -9.88 24.31 42.92
C ALA A 99 -9.29 25.73 42.87
N LEU A 100 -9.64 26.54 41.86
CA LEU A 100 -9.22 27.94 41.78
C LEU A 100 -9.84 28.82 42.88
N ARG A 101 -11.04 28.48 43.39
CA ARG A 101 -11.62 29.13 44.58
C ARG A 101 -10.89 28.71 45.85
N SER A 102 -10.59 27.42 46.02
CA SER A 102 -9.80 26.92 47.15
C SER A 102 -8.40 27.52 47.18
N LEU A 103 -7.71 27.60 46.04
CA LEU A 103 -6.40 28.27 45.93
C LEU A 103 -6.47 29.77 46.23
N LYS A 104 -7.54 30.47 45.82
CA LYS A 104 -7.74 31.87 46.19
C LYS A 104 -8.00 32.06 47.69
N LYS A 105 -8.74 31.15 48.34
CA LYS A 105 -8.95 31.17 49.80
C LYS A 105 -7.65 30.90 50.55
N ALA A 106 -6.95 29.82 50.20
CA ALA A 106 -5.67 29.44 50.81
C ALA A 106 -4.60 30.54 50.62
N ARG A 107 -4.59 31.22 49.47
CA ARG A 107 -3.73 32.39 49.28
C ARG A 107 -4.11 33.55 50.20
N LEU A 108 -5.39 33.89 50.35
CA LEU A 108 -5.83 34.97 51.24
C LEU A 108 -5.46 34.68 52.70
N GLU A 109 -5.55 33.41 53.12
CA GLU A 109 -5.11 32.94 54.44
C GLU A 109 -3.58 33.03 54.60
N LEU A 110 -2.81 32.77 53.53
CA LEU A 110 -1.36 32.94 53.52
C LEU A 110 -0.93 34.42 53.55
N ASP A 111 -1.63 35.27 52.80
CA ASP A 111 -1.40 36.72 52.75
C ASP A 111 -1.67 37.33 54.15
N LEU A 112 -2.75 36.93 54.84
CA LEU A 112 -3.05 37.30 56.24
C LEU A 112 -1.96 36.85 57.24
N LEU A 113 -1.54 35.58 57.18
CA LEU A 113 -0.45 35.05 58.01
C LEU A 113 0.88 35.80 57.76
N SER A 114 1.10 36.32 56.56
CA SER A 114 2.28 37.14 56.26
C SER A 114 2.23 38.53 56.88
N GLU A 115 1.04 39.13 57.04
CA GLU A 115 0.86 40.40 57.77
C GLU A 115 1.03 40.21 59.29
N GLU A 116 0.52 39.11 59.86
CA GLU A 116 0.77 38.76 61.27
C GLU A 116 2.27 38.53 61.54
N LEU A 117 2.96 37.80 60.67
CA LEU A 117 4.42 37.59 60.77
C LEU A 117 5.22 38.89 60.61
N ALA A 118 4.81 39.79 59.70
CA ALA A 118 5.45 41.09 59.53
C ALA A 118 5.28 41.99 60.78
N GLN A 119 4.10 41.95 61.42
CA GLN A 119 3.86 42.68 62.68
C GLN A 119 4.69 42.10 63.84
N LEU A 120 4.83 40.77 63.91
CA LEU A 120 5.69 40.11 64.91
C LEU A 120 7.19 40.39 64.70
N GLN A 121 7.64 40.60 63.45
CA GLN A 121 9.04 40.91 63.13
C GLN A 121 9.40 42.40 63.24
N ALA A 122 8.42 43.30 63.36
CA ALA A 122 8.65 44.75 63.48
C ALA A 122 9.00 45.23 64.91
N GLY A 123 9.02 44.33 65.90
CA GLY A 123 9.33 44.65 67.30
C GLY A 123 10.78 44.34 67.71
N HIS A 124 11.48 45.37 68.23
CA HIS A 124 12.86 45.38 68.78
C HIS A 124 14.02 45.53 67.76
N GLY A 125 14.60 46.74 67.75
CA GLY A 125 16.04 46.98 67.45
C GLY A 125 16.72 47.53 68.72
N PRO A 126 17.81 48.35 68.64
CA PRO A 126 18.62 48.76 67.47
C PRO A 126 20.16 48.60 67.68
N ALA A 127 20.98 48.89 66.66
CA ALA A 127 22.40 49.30 66.81
C ALA A 127 23.03 49.92 65.52
N ASP A 128 23.34 51.22 65.65
CA ASP A 128 24.10 52.22 64.86
C ASP A 128 25.26 51.86 63.88
N GLY A 129 25.58 52.81 62.98
CA GLY A 129 26.85 52.96 62.23
C GLY A 129 26.72 52.85 60.68
N ALA A 130 26.55 53.92 59.88
CA ALA A 130 27.51 54.98 59.50
C ALA A 130 28.80 54.45 58.82
N ALA A 131 29.31 54.94 57.67
CA ALA A 131 29.01 56.05 56.74
C ALA A 131 29.85 55.85 55.43
N ALA A 132 29.67 56.49 54.25
CA ALA A 132 28.64 57.33 53.60
C ALA A 132 28.99 57.49 52.07
N ALA A 133 28.49 58.55 51.39
CA ALA A 133 28.73 58.99 49.98
C ALA A 133 28.06 58.18 48.83
N GLY A 134 27.56 58.81 47.75
CA GLY A 134 27.33 60.25 47.53
C GLY A 134 27.03 60.67 46.06
N SER A 135 25.79 61.13 45.79
CA SER A 135 25.31 61.83 44.55
C SER A 135 25.47 61.15 43.17
N SER A 136 24.75 61.55 42.09
CA SER A 136 23.35 62.00 41.92
C SER A 136 22.98 62.00 40.40
N LEU A 137 21.70 62.27 40.10
CA LEU A 137 21.16 62.75 38.80
C LEU A 137 21.17 61.83 37.53
N GLY A 138 19.96 61.43 37.12
CA GLY A 138 19.47 61.71 35.75
C GLY A 138 19.59 60.62 34.67
N GLY A 139 18.44 60.17 34.14
CA GLY A 139 18.36 59.34 32.92
C GLY A 139 16.96 58.76 32.70
N GLY A 140 16.36 58.93 31.51
CA GLY A 140 14.96 58.60 31.26
C GLY A 140 14.73 57.45 30.27
N ARG A 141 13.67 56.66 30.53
CA ARG A 141 12.89 55.79 29.62
C ARG A 141 13.65 54.87 28.62
N GLY A 142 13.52 53.56 28.82
CA GLY A 142 13.73 52.55 27.77
C GLY A 142 12.97 51.26 28.10
N VAL A 143 11.97 50.90 27.29
CA VAL A 143 11.16 49.67 27.48
C VAL A 143 11.63 48.58 26.51
N VAL A 144 11.96 47.40 27.05
CA VAL A 144 12.04 46.15 26.28
C VAL A 144 11.29 45.06 27.05
N SER A 145 10.36 44.37 26.39
CA SER A 145 9.41 43.47 27.05
C SER A 145 9.93 42.02 27.17
N ARG A 146 9.78 41.43 28.35
CA ARG A 146 9.96 39.98 28.57
C ARG A 146 8.77 39.20 27.98
N ALA A 147 8.73 39.05 26.65
CA ALA A 147 7.66 38.34 25.94
C ALA A 147 8.14 37.16 25.06
N GLY A 148 9.45 36.90 24.97
CA GLY A 148 10.02 35.94 24.01
C GLY A 148 10.00 34.46 24.40
N LEU A 149 9.86 34.11 25.69
CA LEU A 149 10.22 32.75 26.18
C LEU A 149 9.07 31.73 26.26
N HIS A 150 7.81 32.15 26.10
CA HIS A 150 6.65 31.25 26.22
C HIS A 150 6.11 30.77 24.85
N TRP A 151 6.26 31.56 23.79
CA TRP A 151 5.74 31.22 22.46
C TRP A 151 6.49 30.05 21.80
N SER A 152 7.80 29.95 21.97
CA SER A 152 8.61 28.83 21.47
C SER A 152 8.18 27.49 22.06
N MET A 153 7.94 27.45 23.38
CA MET A 153 7.55 26.23 24.09
C MET A 153 6.10 25.82 23.79
N ALA A 154 5.18 26.78 23.61
CA ALA A 154 3.83 26.52 23.13
C ALA A 154 3.82 25.98 21.68
N LEU A 155 4.64 26.56 20.79
CA LEU A 155 4.76 26.10 19.40
C LEU A 155 5.37 24.69 19.31
N LEU A 156 6.37 24.38 20.14
CA LEU A 156 6.95 23.03 20.26
C LEU A 156 5.91 22.00 20.74
N LEU A 157 5.08 22.33 21.74
CA LEU A 157 4.02 21.45 22.22
C LEU A 157 2.92 21.23 21.16
N LEU A 158 2.55 22.27 20.41
CA LEU A 158 1.60 22.15 19.30
C LEU A 158 2.16 21.29 18.16
N LEU A 159 3.42 21.47 17.77
CA LEU A 159 4.10 20.66 16.76
C LEU A 159 4.26 19.20 17.21
N ALA A 160 4.64 18.95 18.46
CA ALA A 160 4.75 17.60 19.00
C ALA A 160 3.38 16.89 19.06
N THR A 161 2.32 17.61 19.45
CA THR A 161 0.94 17.07 19.48
C THR A 161 0.45 16.77 18.06
N TRP A 162 0.63 17.71 17.12
CA TRP A 162 0.27 17.52 15.71
C TRP A 162 1.01 16.33 15.09
N PHE A 163 2.31 16.17 15.38
CA PHE A 163 3.12 15.05 14.92
C PHE A 163 2.69 13.69 15.54
N TYR A 164 2.16 13.70 16.77
CA TYR A 164 1.60 12.50 17.41
C TYR A 164 0.20 12.12 16.90
N MET A 165 -0.53 13.04 16.26
CA MET A 165 -1.83 12.80 15.62
C MET A 165 -1.71 12.40 14.13
N GLN A 166 -0.52 11.96 13.70
CA GLN A 166 -0.24 11.46 12.36
C GLN A 166 0.37 10.05 12.43
N ASP A 167 -0.09 9.12 11.59
CA ASP A 167 0.32 7.71 11.60
C ASP A 167 1.71 7.45 11.00
N PHE A 168 2.74 8.06 11.58
CA PHE A 168 4.13 7.81 11.21
C PHE A 168 4.64 6.48 11.76
N SER A 169 5.53 5.81 11.02
CA SER A 169 6.17 4.57 11.48
C SER A 169 7.03 4.78 12.72
N SER A 170 7.22 3.72 13.51
CA SER A 170 8.05 3.73 14.73
C SER A 170 9.50 4.15 14.49
N VAL A 171 10.01 3.97 13.27
CA VAL A 171 11.37 4.36 12.85
C VAL A 171 11.42 5.87 12.55
N GLN A 172 10.45 6.41 11.81
CA GLN A 172 10.33 7.85 11.55
C GLN A 172 10.16 8.64 12.86
N ARG A 173 9.31 8.15 13.78
CA ARG A 173 9.13 8.77 15.10
C ARG A 173 10.43 8.84 15.90
N LYS A 174 11.25 7.79 15.87
CA LYS A 174 12.59 7.79 16.52
C LYS A 174 13.55 8.77 15.86
N LEU A 175 13.68 8.75 14.54
CA LEU A 175 14.61 9.60 13.80
C LEU A 175 14.34 11.09 14.05
N VAL A 176 13.07 11.50 13.95
CA VAL A 176 12.63 12.88 14.18
C VAL A 176 12.88 13.33 15.63
N PHE A 177 12.68 12.44 16.62
CA PHE A 177 12.99 12.76 18.02
C PHE A 177 14.49 13.03 18.24
N THR A 178 15.37 12.22 17.63
CA THR A 178 16.83 12.43 17.72
C THR A 178 17.34 13.67 16.99
N THR A 179 16.62 14.18 15.99
CA THR A 179 17.00 15.43 15.30
C THR A 179 16.41 16.69 15.94
N LEU A 180 15.23 16.61 16.57
CA LEU A 180 14.58 17.77 17.20
C LEU A 180 15.02 18.01 18.65
N PHE A 181 15.53 17.00 19.35
CA PHE A 181 15.98 17.11 20.74
C PHE A 181 17.42 16.63 20.94
N PRO A 182 18.44 17.44 20.54
CA PRO A 182 19.79 17.28 21.05
C PRO A 182 19.81 17.59 22.56
N VAL A 183 19.85 16.55 23.40
CA VAL A 183 19.69 16.69 24.86
C VAL A 183 20.93 17.33 25.48
N THR A 184 20.90 18.66 25.67
CA THR A 184 21.91 19.41 26.42
C THR A 184 21.45 19.69 27.85
N SER A 185 21.72 18.77 28.79
CA SER A 185 21.85 19.10 30.23
C SER A 185 22.64 18.06 31.03
N PRO A 186 23.33 18.43 32.12
CA PRO A 186 24.52 17.70 32.56
C PRO A 186 24.35 16.95 33.90
N VAL A 187 23.62 15.83 33.91
CA VAL A 187 23.59 14.91 35.08
C VAL A 187 23.76 13.45 34.65
N TYR A 188 24.92 13.13 34.06
CA TYR A 188 25.33 11.75 33.76
C TYR A 188 26.87 11.51 33.84
N TYR A 189 27.61 12.43 34.46
CA TYR A 189 29.07 12.49 34.33
C TYR A 189 29.87 11.75 35.43
N VAL A 190 29.21 11.16 36.44
CA VAL A 190 29.87 10.48 37.57
C VAL A 190 29.36 9.04 37.74
N THR A 191 29.48 8.23 36.69
CA THR A 191 29.46 6.74 36.81
C THR A 191 30.04 5.99 35.59
N ARG A 192 30.73 6.65 34.65
CA ARG A 192 31.28 5.98 33.45
C ARG A 192 32.76 6.24 33.12
N VAL A 193 33.51 6.86 34.02
CA VAL A 193 34.99 6.93 33.96
C VAL A 193 35.59 5.98 35.02
N ALA A 194 35.21 4.70 34.92
CA ALA A 194 35.69 3.63 35.82
C ALA A 194 35.76 2.23 35.16
N PHE A 195 35.15 2.03 33.98
CA PHE A 195 35.17 0.75 33.24
C PHE A 195 35.58 0.96 31.77
N SER A 196 36.82 1.40 31.56
CA SER A 196 37.47 1.48 30.25
C SER A 196 38.85 0.77 30.22
N ALA A 197 39.12 -0.12 31.19
CA ALA A 197 40.43 -0.72 31.39
C ALA A 197 40.40 -2.21 31.84
N ALA A 198 39.41 -3.01 31.39
CA ALA A 198 39.36 -4.47 31.64
C ALA A 198 38.40 -5.24 30.69
N ALA A 199 38.62 -5.22 29.36
CA ALA A 199 37.77 -5.96 28.41
C ALA A 199 38.42 -6.40 27.08
N ALA A 200 39.75 -6.54 27.06
CA ALA A 200 40.49 -7.26 26.01
C ALA A 200 41.48 -8.21 26.73
N PRO A 201 41.56 -9.51 26.37
CA PRO A 201 41.43 -10.02 25.00
C PRO A 201 40.35 -11.11 24.81
N ALA A 202 39.44 -10.91 23.85
CA ALA A 202 38.50 -11.96 23.42
C ALA A 202 38.05 -11.80 21.95
N ARG A 203 37.67 -10.58 21.56
CA ARG A 203 37.10 -10.28 20.22
C ARG A 203 38.05 -10.50 19.03
N GLN A 204 39.35 -10.69 19.28
CA GLN A 204 40.35 -10.95 18.24
C GLN A 204 40.47 -12.44 17.88
N GLN A 205 40.18 -13.36 18.82
CA GLN A 205 40.14 -14.80 18.52
C GLN A 205 38.88 -15.19 17.75
N GLN A 206 37.69 -14.67 18.11
CA GLN A 206 36.47 -14.92 17.32
C GLN A 206 36.57 -14.40 15.88
N ARG A 207 37.18 -13.22 15.66
CA ARG A 207 37.46 -12.71 14.30
C ARG A 207 38.43 -13.58 13.51
N ARG A 208 39.44 -14.19 14.16
CA ARG A 208 40.33 -15.17 13.50
C ARG A 208 39.64 -16.51 13.24
N ALA A 209 38.82 -17.03 14.15
CA ALA A 209 38.07 -18.28 13.95
C ALA A 209 37.11 -18.19 12.75
N LEU A 210 36.36 -17.07 12.63
CA LEU A 210 35.49 -16.82 11.48
C LEU A 210 36.28 -16.64 10.17
N ALA A 211 37.41 -15.92 10.20
CA ALA A 211 38.25 -15.72 9.02
C ALA A 211 38.97 -17.00 8.54
N VAL A 212 39.29 -17.94 9.45
CA VAL A 212 39.92 -19.23 9.11
C VAL A 212 38.87 -20.21 8.56
N SER A 213 37.62 -20.17 9.03
CA SER A 213 36.53 -20.95 8.43
C SER A 213 36.21 -20.48 7.00
N ALA A 214 36.19 -19.16 6.77
CA ALA A 214 35.94 -18.55 5.45
C ALA A 214 37.06 -18.74 4.40
N ALA A 215 38.15 -19.43 4.75
CA ALA A 215 39.28 -19.72 3.86
C ALA A 215 39.28 -21.16 3.32
N ALA A 216 38.27 -21.97 3.63
CA ALA A 216 38.16 -23.34 3.16
C ALA A 216 37.47 -23.42 1.78
N SER A 217 38.21 -23.93 0.77
CA SER A 217 37.70 -24.33 -0.55
C SER A 217 37.06 -23.23 -1.42
N SER A 218 37.84 -22.23 -1.82
CA SER A 218 37.52 -21.36 -2.98
C SER A 218 37.77 -22.08 -4.32
N ALA A 219 37.30 -23.31 -4.47
CA ALA A 219 36.94 -23.80 -5.81
C ALA A 219 35.68 -23.03 -6.25
N PRO A 220 35.54 -22.63 -7.53
CA PRO A 220 34.27 -22.12 -8.00
C PRO A 220 33.24 -23.24 -7.82
N ALA A 221 32.17 -22.97 -7.06
CA ALA A 221 31.06 -23.91 -6.92
C ALA A 221 30.54 -24.23 -8.34
N ALA A 222 30.41 -25.52 -8.66
CA ALA A 222 29.96 -25.94 -9.98
C ALA A 222 28.61 -25.27 -10.31
N ASP A 223 28.52 -24.69 -11.51
CA ASP A 223 27.32 -24.00 -11.96
C ASP A 223 26.11 -24.93 -11.74
N PHE A 224 25.05 -24.41 -11.13
CA PHE A 224 23.87 -25.20 -10.78
C PHE A 224 23.25 -25.86 -12.01
N ARG A 225 23.44 -25.27 -13.20
CA ARG A 225 23.06 -25.84 -14.52
C ARG A 225 23.74 -27.19 -14.84
N GLN A 226 24.82 -27.53 -14.15
CA GLN A 226 25.57 -28.79 -14.31
C GLN A 226 25.22 -29.85 -13.24
N ARG A 227 24.37 -29.50 -12.26
CA ARG A 227 23.87 -30.41 -11.23
C ARG A 227 22.56 -31.08 -11.66
N ALA A 228 22.23 -32.21 -11.06
CA ALA A 228 20.89 -32.78 -11.21
C ALA A 228 19.85 -31.87 -10.52
N PRO A 229 18.60 -31.77 -11.01
CA PRO A 229 17.59 -30.87 -10.41
C PRO A 229 17.41 -31.04 -8.90
N ALA A 230 17.48 -32.28 -8.38
CA ALA A 230 17.36 -32.57 -6.96
C ALA A 230 18.46 -31.91 -6.08
N ASP A 231 19.62 -31.65 -6.67
CA ASP A 231 20.76 -30.96 -6.03
C ASP A 231 20.74 -29.44 -6.27
N VAL A 232 19.72 -28.91 -6.96
CA VAL A 232 19.53 -27.47 -7.24
C VAL A 232 18.38 -26.94 -6.39
N ARG A 233 18.69 -26.04 -5.45
CA ARG A 233 17.72 -25.49 -4.50
C ARG A 233 17.15 -24.16 -5.00
N VAL A 234 15.83 -24.13 -5.21
CA VAL A 234 15.12 -23.01 -5.86
C VAL A 234 14.13 -22.37 -4.90
N LEU A 235 14.34 -21.10 -4.57
CA LEU A 235 13.39 -20.31 -3.79
C LEU A 235 12.36 -19.64 -4.70
N VAL A 236 11.07 -19.87 -4.47
CA VAL A 236 9.98 -19.15 -5.15
C VAL A 236 9.33 -18.16 -4.18
N VAL A 237 9.50 -16.86 -4.43
CA VAL A 237 8.79 -15.79 -3.70
C VAL A 237 7.53 -15.38 -4.46
N GLY A 238 6.43 -15.18 -3.72
CA GLY A 238 5.10 -15.08 -4.33
C GLY A 238 4.49 -16.44 -4.69
N ALA A 239 4.91 -17.52 -4.03
CA ALA A 239 4.50 -18.89 -4.30
C ALA A 239 2.97 -19.10 -4.36
N THR A 240 2.19 -18.42 -3.51
CA THR A 240 0.71 -18.49 -3.51
C THR A 240 0.05 -17.50 -4.48
N GLY A 241 0.82 -16.82 -5.32
CA GLY A 241 0.31 -15.97 -6.40
C GLY A 241 -0.25 -16.80 -7.57
N TYR A 242 -0.99 -16.15 -8.49
CA TYR A 242 -1.68 -16.85 -9.58
C TYR A 242 -0.73 -17.69 -10.45
N ILE A 243 0.40 -17.15 -10.90
CA ILE A 243 1.43 -17.88 -11.66
C ILE A 243 2.39 -18.65 -10.72
N GLY A 244 2.77 -18.05 -9.58
CA GLY A 244 3.75 -18.62 -8.65
C GLY A 244 3.43 -20.04 -8.19
N LYS A 245 2.14 -20.37 -8.02
CA LYS A 245 1.73 -21.72 -7.61
C LYS A 245 1.91 -22.79 -8.68
N PHE A 246 1.88 -22.40 -9.96
CA PHE A 246 2.19 -23.30 -11.07
C PHE A 246 3.70 -23.42 -11.26
N VAL A 247 4.47 -22.35 -11.04
CA VAL A 247 5.94 -22.39 -11.02
C VAL A 247 6.46 -23.35 -9.95
N VAL A 248 5.95 -23.29 -8.70
CA VAL A 248 6.29 -24.25 -7.64
C VAL A 248 5.97 -25.69 -8.07
N LYS A 249 4.76 -25.93 -8.61
CA LYS A 249 4.31 -27.27 -9.00
C LYS A 249 5.09 -27.83 -10.19
N GLU A 250 5.49 -26.99 -11.15
CA GLU A 250 6.31 -27.40 -12.30
C GLU A 250 7.76 -27.69 -11.88
N LEU A 251 8.36 -26.87 -11.02
CA LEU A 251 9.69 -27.13 -10.44
C LEU A 251 9.72 -28.45 -9.65
N VAL A 252 8.73 -28.70 -8.77
CA VAL A 252 8.62 -29.99 -8.05
C VAL A 252 8.42 -31.15 -9.02
N LYS A 253 7.57 -30.99 -10.05
CA LYS A 253 7.33 -32.00 -11.10
C LYS A 253 8.60 -32.34 -11.90
N ARG A 254 9.54 -31.41 -12.04
CA ARG A 254 10.86 -31.64 -12.66
C ARG A 254 11.93 -32.10 -11.67
N GLY A 255 11.59 -32.28 -10.40
CA GLY A 255 12.48 -32.81 -9.37
C GLY A 255 13.41 -31.79 -8.72
N TYR A 256 13.16 -30.48 -8.87
CA TYR A 256 13.96 -29.46 -8.17
C TYR A 256 13.71 -29.45 -6.66
N ASN A 257 14.70 -29.03 -5.88
CA ASN A 257 14.59 -28.85 -4.44
C ASN A 257 13.93 -27.48 -4.14
N VAL A 258 12.59 -27.43 -4.11
CA VAL A 258 11.84 -26.17 -4.08
C VAL A 258 11.55 -25.68 -2.65
N VAL A 259 11.85 -24.41 -2.40
CA VAL A 259 11.37 -23.67 -1.22
C VAL A 259 10.26 -22.71 -1.66
N ALA A 260 9.04 -22.92 -1.16
CA ALA A 260 7.88 -22.09 -1.48
C ALA A 260 7.66 -21.05 -0.37
N PHE A 261 7.98 -19.78 -0.64
CA PHE A 261 7.89 -18.71 0.36
C PHE A 261 6.56 -17.94 0.27
N ALA A 262 5.83 -17.92 1.37
CA ALA A 262 4.47 -17.39 1.49
C ALA A 262 4.26 -16.59 2.78
N ARG A 263 3.06 -16.03 2.96
CA ARG A 263 2.57 -15.52 4.25
C ARG A 263 1.65 -16.56 4.89
N GLU A 264 1.62 -16.64 6.21
CA GLU A 264 0.72 -17.56 6.95
C GLU A 264 -0.76 -17.35 6.63
N ARG A 265 -1.13 -16.10 6.28
CA ARG A 265 -2.41 -15.75 5.68
C ARG A 265 -2.19 -15.33 4.23
N SER A 266 -2.67 -16.15 3.30
CA SER A 266 -2.42 -15.99 1.86
C SER A 266 -3.65 -16.29 1.00
N GLY A 267 -3.47 -16.42 -0.31
CA GLY A 267 -4.58 -16.43 -1.27
C GLY A 267 -5.35 -15.10 -1.33
N ILE A 268 -6.49 -15.11 -2.00
CA ILE A 268 -7.36 -13.94 -2.17
C ILE A 268 -7.98 -13.57 -0.83
N GLY A 269 -7.90 -12.28 -0.47
CA GLY A 269 -8.35 -11.78 0.84
C GLY A 269 -7.61 -12.36 2.06
N GLY A 270 -6.48 -13.05 1.88
CA GLY A 270 -5.80 -13.73 2.98
C GLY A 270 -6.57 -14.92 3.55
N LYS A 271 -7.42 -15.57 2.73
CA LYS A 271 -8.27 -16.70 3.15
C LYS A 271 -7.50 -17.97 3.53
N GLN A 272 -6.46 -18.35 2.78
CA GLN A 272 -5.67 -19.57 3.04
C GLN A 272 -4.81 -19.39 4.30
N GLY A 273 -4.89 -20.33 5.23
CA GLY A 273 -4.02 -20.47 6.39
C GLY A 273 -2.76 -21.29 6.08
N ALA A 274 -1.87 -21.44 7.07
CA ALA A 274 -0.59 -22.13 6.90
C ALA A 274 -0.75 -23.59 6.40
N GLU A 275 -1.70 -24.35 6.95
CA GLU A 275 -1.93 -25.74 6.53
C GLU A 275 -2.49 -25.84 5.11
N ASP A 276 -3.34 -24.91 4.68
CA ASP A 276 -3.86 -24.86 3.30
C ASP A 276 -2.72 -24.66 2.29
N VAL A 277 -1.73 -23.82 2.64
CA VAL A 277 -0.55 -23.56 1.80
C VAL A 277 0.39 -24.77 1.79
N ARG A 278 0.57 -25.48 2.91
CA ARG A 278 1.31 -26.75 2.94
C ARG A 278 0.65 -27.82 2.08
N ALA A 279 -0.67 -27.94 2.15
CA ALA A 279 -1.45 -28.87 1.34
C ALA A 279 -1.46 -28.50 -0.16
N GLU A 280 -1.31 -27.22 -0.52
CA GLU A 280 -1.23 -26.80 -1.92
C GLU A 280 0.11 -27.16 -2.60
N PHE A 281 1.19 -27.39 -1.85
CA PHE A 281 2.54 -27.63 -2.38
C PHE A 281 3.20 -28.94 -1.89
N PRO A 282 2.59 -30.12 -2.16
CA PRO A 282 3.23 -31.41 -1.87
C PRO A 282 4.55 -31.51 -2.64
N GLY A 283 5.64 -31.84 -1.94
CA GLY A 283 6.99 -31.95 -2.51
C GLY A 283 7.82 -30.66 -2.51
N ALA A 284 7.26 -29.51 -2.08
CA ALA A 284 8.05 -28.31 -1.80
C ALA A 284 8.15 -28.05 -0.29
N GLU A 285 9.25 -27.43 0.15
CA GLU A 285 9.37 -26.93 1.52
C GLU A 285 8.67 -25.58 1.65
N VAL A 286 7.49 -25.56 2.28
CA VAL A 286 6.72 -24.33 2.50
C VAL A 286 7.27 -23.56 3.70
N ARG A 287 7.68 -22.31 3.48
CA ARG A 287 8.23 -21.40 4.49
C ARG A 287 7.43 -20.11 4.55
N PHE A 288 7.29 -19.55 5.76
CA PHE A 288 6.42 -18.39 6.01
C PHE A 288 7.20 -17.17 6.48
N GLY A 289 6.79 -15.99 6.02
CA GLY A 289 7.34 -14.71 6.44
C GLY A 289 6.82 -13.53 5.62
N ASP A 290 7.55 -12.42 5.68
CA ASP A 290 7.24 -11.19 4.95
C ASP A 290 8.37 -10.78 4.00
N VAL A 291 8.05 -10.66 2.71
CA VAL A 291 8.97 -10.21 1.65
C VAL A 291 9.36 -8.74 1.76
N MET A 292 8.59 -7.91 2.48
CA MET A 292 8.99 -6.53 2.80
C MET A 292 10.05 -6.46 3.91
N SER A 293 10.25 -7.55 4.67
CA SER A 293 11.25 -7.62 5.74
C SER A 293 12.48 -8.41 5.31
N MET A 294 13.59 -7.69 5.11
CA MET A 294 14.92 -8.28 4.86
C MET A 294 15.32 -9.26 5.99
N GLU A 295 14.93 -9.00 7.24
CA GLU A 295 15.15 -9.91 8.37
C GLU A 295 14.32 -11.20 8.20
N SER A 296 13.02 -11.08 7.87
CA SER A 296 12.15 -12.25 7.69
C SER A 296 12.59 -13.11 6.51
N LEU A 297 13.04 -12.51 5.40
CA LEU A 297 13.64 -13.25 4.30
C LEU A 297 14.91 -13.97 4.74
N SER A 298 15.87 -13.24 5.34
CA SER A 298 17.17 -13.81 5.75
C SER A 298 17.02 -14.93 6.80
N ARG A 299 16.05 -14.81 7.71
CA ARG A 299 15.83 -15.75 8.81
C ARG A 299 14.90 -16.91 8.42
N GLU A 300 13.88 -16.67 7.62
CA GLU A 300 12.86 -17.67 7.29
C GLU A 300 12.99 -18.28 5.90
N ALA A 301 13.27 -17.51 4.84
CA ALA A 301 13.37 -18.05 3.49
C ALA A 301 14.69 -18.83 3.29
N PHE A 302 15.83 -18.21 3.67
CA PHE A 302 17.18 -18.69 3.36
C PHE A 302 17.90 -19.30 4.57
N LYS A 303 17.31 -20.33 5.20
CA LYS A 303 17.95 -21.06 6.34
C LYS A 303 19.18 -21.85 5.90
N GLU A 304 19.24 -22.19 4.61
CA GLU A 304 20.35 -22.80 3.88
C GLU A 304 20.61 -21.96 2.62
N PRO A 305 21.77 -22.12 1.97
CA PRO A 305 22.00 -21.57 0.63
C PRO A 305 20.93 -22.02 -0.38
N VAL A 306 20.66 -21.18 -1.37
CA VAL A 306 19.83 -21.52 -2.53
C VAL A 306 20.56 -21.09 -3.80
N ASP A 307 20.37 -21.83 -4.89
CA ASP A 307 21.07 -21.59 -6.16
C ASP A 307 20.36 -20.56 -7.02
N VAL A 308 19.02 -20.60 -7.00
CA VAL A 308 18.14 -19.80 -7.85
C VAL A 308 17.05 -19.16 -7.01
N VAL A 309 16.74 -17.89 -7.28
CA VAL A 309 15.54 -17.22 -6.77
C VAL A 309 14.60 -16.91 -7.93
N VAL A 310 13.35 -17.36 -7.84
CA VAL A 310 12.28 -17.04 -8.79
C VAL A 310 11.29 -16.09 -8.11
N SER A 311 11.13 -14.89 -8.66
CA SER A 311 10.11 -13.93 -8.19
C SER A 311 8.87 -13.97 -9.05
N CYS A 312 7.77 -14.40 -8.46
CA CYS A 312 6.41 -14.25 -8.99
C CYS A 312 5.62 -13.18 -8.19
N LEU A 313 6.32 -12.20 -7.61
CA LEU A 313 5.70 -11.07 -6.93
C LEU A 313 5.09 -10.08 -7.93
N ALA A 314 3.93 -9.54 -7.55
CA ALA A 314 3.25 -8.45 -8.22
C ALA A 314 2.39 -7.69 -7.22
N SER A 315 2.23 -6.38 -7.40
CA SER A 315 1.18 -5.61 -6.73
C SER A 315 -0.20 -6.20 -6.99
N ARG A 316 -1.11 -6.07 -6.02
CA ARG A 316 -2.51 -6.52 -6.14
C ARG A 316 -3.32 -5.53 -6.97
N THR A 317 -3.21 -4.24 -6.63
CA THR A 317 -4.05 -3.17 -7.20
C THR A 317 -3.39 -2.42 -8.34
N GLY A 318 -2.05 -2.48 -8.44
CA GLY A 318 -1.26 -1.60 -9.31
C GLY A 318 -1.26 -0.13 -8.87
N GLY A 319 -1.82 0.19 -7.70
CA GLY A 319 -1.76 1.52 -7.10
C GLY A 319 -0.31 1.92 -6.77
N ILE A 320 -0.08 3.21 -6.54
CA ILE A 320 1.27 3.81 -6.49
C ILE A 320 2.12 3.16 -5.40
N LYS A 321 1.58 3.07 -4.17
CA LYS A 321 2.34 2.49 -3.04
C LYS A 321 2.54 0.98 -3.20
N ASP A 322 1.49 0.25 -3.56
CA ASP A 322 1.52 -1.22 -3.72
C ASP A 322 2.51 -1.64 -4.82
N SER A 323 2.61 -0.84 -5.89
CA SER A 323 3.61 -0.99 -6.97
C SER A 323 5.04 -0.88 -6.45
N TRP A 324 5.40 0.24 -5.82
CA TRP A 324 6.79 0.46 -5.37
C TRP A 324 7.16 -0.40 -4.15
N ASP A 325 6.20 -0.76 -3.30
CA ASP A 325 6.38 -1.77 -2.24
C ASP A 325 6.67 -3.15 -2.85
N ILE A 326 5.77 -3.68 -3.70
CA ILE A 326 5.80 -5.11 -4.06
C ILE A 326 6.58 -5.39 -5.34
N ASP A 327 6.34 -4.66 -6.43
CA ASP A 327 7.02 -4.90 -7.69
C ASP A 327 8.52 -4.53 -7.62
N TYR A 328 8.84 -3.44 -6.93
CA TYR A 328 10.23 -3.00 -6.71
C TYR A 328 10.82 -3.50 -5.39
N GLN A 329 10.37 -3.02 -4.23
CA GLN A 329 11.12 -3.18 -2.98
C GLN A 329 11.13 -4.62 -2.43
N ALA A 330 10.02 -5.35 -2.48
CA ALA A 330 9.96 -6.75 -2.06
C ALA A 330 10.80 -7.66 -3.00
N THR A 331 10.75 -7.41 -4.30
CA THR A 331 11.58 -8.11 -5.30
C THR A 331 13.07 -7.83 -5.07
N LEU A 332 13.44 -6.57 -4.80
CA LEU A 332 14.79 -6.16 -4.43
C LEU A 332 15.27 -6.84 -3.14
N ASN A 333 14.43 -6.91 -2.11
CA ASN A 333 14.74 -7.62 -0.88
C ASN A 333 15.05 -9.10 -1.14
N ALA A 334 14.23 -9.78 -1.95
CA ALA A 334 14.43 -11.19 -2.29
C ALA A 334 15.73 -11.42 -3.10
N MET A 335 16.03 -10.54 -4.06
CA MET A 335 17.27 -10.58 -4.84
C MET A 335 18.51 -10.39 -3.96
N GLU A 336 18.51 -9.38 -3.10
CA GLU A 336 19.65 -9.10 -2.22
C GLU A 336 19.85 -10.15 -1.13
N ALA A 337 18.77 -10.70 -0.56
CA ALA A 337 18.85 -11.80 0.40
C ALA A 337 19.37 -13.08 -0.27
N GLY A 338 18.93 -13.39 -1.50
CA GLY A 338 19.44 -14.50 -2.29
C GLY A 338 20.92 -14.40 -2.60
N ARG A 339 21.38 -13.25 -3.12
CA ARG A 339 22.80 -12.98 -3.40
C ARG A 339 23.69 -13.19 -2.18
N LYS A 340 23.25 -12.72 -1.00
CA LYS A 340 23.97 -12.91 0.28
C LYS A 340 24.08 -14.38 0.70
N GLN A 341 23.16 -15.23 0.23
CA GLN A 341 23.04 -16.66 0.58
C GLN A 341 23.42 -17.58 -0.60
N GLY A 342 24.19 -17.08 -1.58
CA GLY A 342 24.80 -17.87 -2.65
C GLY A 342 24.00 -18.00 -3.96
N ALA A 343 22.82 -17.35 -4.08
CA ALA A 343 22.02 -17.44 -5.29
C ALA A 343 22.76 -16.81 -6.49
N SER A 344 22.96 -17.62 -7.53
CA SER A 344 23.74 -17.28 -8.72
C SER A 344 22.86 -16.96 -9.94
N HIS A 345 21.55 -17.24 -9.85
CA HIS A 345 20.56 -16.89 -10.86
C HIS A 345 19.27 -16.31 -10.26
N PHE A 346 18.70 -15.31 -10.94
CA PHE A 346 17.42 -14.68 -10.56
C PHE A 346 16.45 -14.67 -11.75
N VAL A 347 15.33 -15.39 -11.63
CA VAL A 347 14.25 -15.38 -12.62
C VAL A 347 13.16 -14.42 -12.17
N LEU A 348 12.89 -13.38 -12.98
CA LEU A 348 11.89 -12.36 -12.70
C LEU A 348 10.64 -12.56 -13.56
N LEU A 349 9.47 -12.64 -12.93
CA LEU A 349 8.18 -12.44 -13.59
C LEU A 349 7.86 -10.94 -13.69
N SER A 350 8.13 -10.37 -14.86
CA SER A 350 7.73 -9.01 -15.25
C SER A 350 6.42 -9.05 -16.05
N ALA A 351 6.22 -8.14 -17.02
CA ALA A 351 5.07 -8.10 -17.92
C ALA A 351 5.47 -7.48 -19.29
N ILE A 352 4.83 -7.89 -20.39
CA ILE A 352 5.16 -7.34 -21.73
C ILE A 352 4.79 -5.85 -21.88
N CYS A 353 3.83 -5.36 -21.11
CA CYS A 353 3.38 -3.97 -21.15
C CYS A 353 4.42 -2.96 -20.64
N VAL A 354 5.48 -3.38 -19.95
CA VAL A 354 6.54 -2.46 -19.48
C VAL A 354 7.32 -1.79 -20.63
N GLN A 355 7.17 -2.27 -21.86
CA GLN A 355 7.70 -1.62 -23.08
C GLN A 355 7.13 -0.20 -23.29
N LYS A 356 5.92 0.10 -22.80
CA LYS A 356 5.30 1.44 -22.81
C LYS A 356 4.84 1.82 -21.39
N PRO A 357 5.73 2.33 -20.53
CA PRO A 357 5.51 2.48 -19.08
C PRO A 357 4.67 3.73 -18.71
N LEU A 358 3.37 3.68 -18.99
CA LEU A 358 2.42 4.73 -18.65
C LEU A 358 1.93 4.66 -17.19
N LEU A 359 2.12 3.52 -16.52
CA LEU A 359 1.53 3.19 -15.21
C LEU A 359 2.61 2.95 -14.14
N GLU A 360 2.29 3.16 -12.86
CA GLU A 360 3.26 3.04 -11.76
C GLU A 360 3.84 1.63 -11.57
N PHE A 361 3.03 0.57 -11.69
CA PHE A 361 3.55 -0.81 -11.60
C PHE A 361 4.56 -1.13 -12.72
N GLN A 362 4.41 -0.52 -13.89
CA GLN A 362 5.34 -0.68 -15.01
C GLN A 362 6.66 0.02 -14.71
N ARG A 363 6.62 1.21 -14.11
CA ARG A 363 7.80 1.96 -13.67
C ARG A 363 8.55 1.23 -12.54
N ALA A 364 7.83 0.71 -11.56
CA ALA A 364 8.41 -0.08 -10.47
C ALA A 364 9.08 -1.37 -10.99
N LYS A 365 8.43 -2.11 -11.90
CA LYS A 365 9.03 -3.29 -12.55
C LYS A 365 10.28 -2.92 -13.38
N LEU A 366 10.24 -1.87 -14.19
CA LEU A 366 11.41 -1.40 -14.95
C LEU A 366 12.58 -1.00 -14.05
N ALA A 367 12.32 -0.27 -12.96
CA ALA A 367 13.36 0.13 -12.01
C ALA A 367 14.04 -1.10 -11.36
N PHE A 368 13.28 -2.16 -11.07
CA PHE A 368 13.88 -3.41 -10.59
C PHE A 368 14.62 -4.18 -11.70
N GLU A 369 14.06 -4.25 -12.92
CA GLU A 369 14.75 -4.85 -14.08
C GLU A 369 16.11 -4.17 -14.34
N GLU A 370 16.18 -2.84 -14.28
CA GLU A 370 17.43 -2.08 -14.42
C GLU A 370 18.42 -2.38 -13.29
N LYS A 371 17.93 -2.43 -12.04
CA LYS A 371 18.71 -2.75 -10.84
C LYS A 371 19.28 -4.17 -10.89
N LEU A 372 18.54 -5.14 -11.43
CA LEU A 372 18.95 -6.53 -11.63
C LEU A 372 19.98 -6.64 -12.76
N GLN A 373 19.74 -6.01 -13.92
CA GLN A 373 20.68 -5.97 -15.05
C GLN A 373 22.03 -5.33 -14.66
N LYS A 374 22.01 -4.33 -13.78
CA LYS A 374 23.22 -3.65 -13.26
C LYS A 374 23.89 -4.36 -12.07
N ALA A 375 23.41 -5.53 -11.64
CA ALA A 375 24.00 -6.25 -10.50
C ALA A 375 25.39 -6.83 -10.82
N GLY A 376 25.54 -7.48 -11.98
CA GLY A 376 26.81 -8.00 -12.50
C GLY A 376 27.35 -9.28 -11.84
N ASP A 377 27.04 -9.51 -10.57
CA ASP A 377 27.46 -10.68 -9.76
C ASP A 377 26.42 -11.81 -9.69
N ILE A 378 25.21 -11.58 -10.21
CA ILE A 378 24.13 -12.56 -10.34
C ILE A 378 23.65 -12.60 -11.80
N THR A 379 23.44 -13.80 -12.33
CA THR A 379 22.83 -13.97 -13.67
C THR A 379 21.31 -13.83 -13.59
N TYR A 380 20.64 -13.46 -14.68
CA TYR A 380 19.20 -13.26 -14.65
C TYR A 380 18.44 -13.77 -15.89
N SER A 381 17.15 -14.00 -15.71
CA SER A 381 16.19 -14.23 -16.79
C SER A 381 14.92 -13.42 -16.50
N ILE A 382 14.65 -12.39 -17.31
CA ILE A 382 13.52 -11.46 -17.12
C ILE A 382 12.40 -11.88 -18.07
N VAL A 383 11.39 -12.57 -17.55
CA VAL A 383 10.24 -13.05 -18.32
C VAL A 383 9.18 -11.96 -18.38
N ARG A 384 8.81 -11.54 -19.60
CA ARG A 384 7.80 -10.50 -19.88
C ARG A 384 6.61 -11.13 -20.61
N PRO A 385 5.66 -11.77 -19.89
CA PRO A 385 4.52 -12.45 -20.49
C PRO A 385 3.47 -11.48 -21.05
N THR A 386 2.68 -11.98 -22.01
CA THR A 386 1.42 -11.42 -22.49
C THR A 386 0.27 -11.59 -21.47
N ALA A 387 -0.96 -11.29 -21.90
CA ALA A 387 -2.17 -11.51 -21.10
C ALA A 387 -2.38 -13.00 -20.74
N PHE A 388 -2.79 -13.26 -19.51
CA PHE A 388 -3.13 -14.61 -19.05
C PHE A 388 -4.57 -14.98 -19.40
N PHE A 389 -4.85 -16.26 -19.62
CA PHE A 389 -6.22 -16.77 -19.87
C PHE A 389 -7.25 -16.27 -18.85
N LYS A 390 -6.89 -16.30 -17.57
CA LYS A 390 -7.68 -15.76 -16.45
C LYS A 390 -8.20 -14.34 -16.69
N SER A 391 -7.36 -13.45 -17.20
CA SER A 391 -7.70 -12.04 -17.43
C SER A 391 -8.77 -11.87 -18.52
N LEU A 392 -8.87 -12.83 -19.44
CA LEU A 392 -9.84 -12.84 -20.54
C LEU A 392 -11.13 -13.61 -20.18
N ALA A 393 -11.11 -14.35 -19.07
CA ALA A 393 -12.21 -15.21 -18.61
C ALA A 393 -13.42 -14.45 -18.04
N GLY A 394 -13.24 -13.18 -17.65
CA GLY A 394 -14.21 -12.44 -16.82
C GLY A 394 -15.61 -12.23 -17.40
N GLN A 395 -15.82 -12.54 -18.69
CA GLN A 395 -17.11 -12.40 -19.38
C GLN A 395 -17.74 -13.74 -19.82
N VAL A 396 -17.13 -14.89 -19.48
CA VAL A 396 -17.64 -16.23 -19.83
C VAL A 396 -19.08 -16.42 -19.33
N GLU A 397 -19.35 -16.14 -18.06
CA GLU A 397 -20.70 -16.29 -17.48
C GLU A 397 -21.70 -15.27 -18.07
N LEU A 398 -21.26 -14.05 -18.43
CA LEU A 398 -22.13 -13.06 -19.07
C LEU A 398 -22.63 -13.56 -20.43
N VAL A 399 -21.75 -14.13 -21.26
CA VAL A 399 -22.13 -14.70 -22.56
C VAL A 399 -22.96 -15.99 -22.39
N LYS A 400 -22.66 -16.82 -21.38
CA LYS A 400 -23.49 -17.99 -21.01
C LYS A 400 -24.90 -17.59 -20.58
N ASP A 401 -25.08 -16.49 -19.88
CA ASP A 401 -26.39 -15.89 -19.59
C ASP A 401 -27.05 -15.28 -20.85
N GLY A 402 -26.27 -14.88 -21.85
CA GLY A 402 -26.76 -14.20 -23.06
C GLY A 402 -26.75 -12.67 -22.97
N LYS A 403 -26.07 -12.13 -21.95
CA LYS A 403 -25.71 -10.72 -21.85
C LYS A 403 -24.63 -10.40 -22.90
N PRO A 404 -24.50 -9.13 -23.34
CA PRO A 404 -23.52 -8.79 -24.37
C PRO A 404 -22.09 -8.89 -23.84
N TYR A 405 -21.14 -9.18 -24.74
CA TYR A 405 -19.72 -9.06 -24.45
C TYR A 405 -19.31 -7.58 -24.51
N VAL A 406 -18.84 -7.04 -23.38
CA VAL A 406 -18.38 -5.66 -23.25
C VAL A 406 -16.97 -5.53 -23.85
N MET A 407 -16.78 -4.59 -24.76
CA MET A 407 -15.47 -4.33 -25.39
C MET A 407 -15.29 -2.82 -25.62
N PHE A 408 -14.06 -2.34 -25.72
CA PHE A 408 -13.78 -0.93 -25.95
C PHE A 408 -13.61 -0.65 -27.45
N GLY A 409 -14.20 0.46 -27.92
CA GLY A 409 -14.31 0.73 -29.35
C GLY A 409 -15.07 -0.37 -30.07
N ASP A 410 -14.55 -0.83 -31.22
CA ASP A 410 -15.03 -1.97 -31.98
C ASP A 410 -14.42 -3.33 -31.52
N GLY A 411 -13.63 -3.31 -30.45
CA GLY A 411 -12.90 -4.48 -29.95
C GLY A 411 -11.59 -4.80 -30.67
N THR A 412 -11.16 -4.02 -31.67
CA THR A 412 -9.94 -4.27 -32.45
C THR A 412 -8.71 -3.50 -31.95
N LEU A 413 -8.90 -2.47 -31.11
CA LEU A 413 -7.88 -1.52 -30.66
C LEU A 413 -6.63 -2.15 -30.02
N ALA A 414 -6.78 -3.31 -29.37
CA ALA A 414 -5.70 -4.01 -28.69
C ALA A 414 -5.79 -5.52 -28.93
N ALA A 415 -4.63 -6.15 -29.11
CA ALA A 415 -4.49 -7.59 -29.28
C ALA A 415 -3.46 -8.18 -28.32
N CYS A 416 -3.52 -9.50 -28.11
CA CYS A 416 -2.54 -10.24 -27.31
C CYS A 416 -2.35 -11.65 -27.87
N LYS A 417 -1.29 -12.37 -27.45
CA LYS A 417 -1.14 -13.81 -27.66
C LYS A 417 -1.33 -14.52 -26.31
N PRO A 418 -2.57 -14.88 -25.91
CA PRO A 418 -2.89 -15.29 -24.55
C PRO A 418 -2.09 -16.52 -24.12
N ILE A 419 -1.62 -16.57 -22.86
CA ILE A 419 -0.84 -17.71 -22.33
C ILE A 419 -1.55 -18.36 -21.13
N SER A 420 -1.43 -19.68 -20.99
CA SER A 420 -1.90 -20.42 -19.82
C SER A 420 -0.93 -20.28 -18.65
N GLU A 421 -1.44 -20.43 -17.43
CA GLU A 421 -0.58 -20.44 -16.24
C GLU A 421 0.36 -21.65 -16.17
N GLN A 422 0.03 -22.74 -16.86
CA GLN A 422 0.84 -23.96 -16.98
C GLN A 422 2.01 -23.76 -17.95
N ASP A 423 1.74 -23.27 -19.17
CA ASP A 423 2.77 -23.04 -20.18
C ASP A 423 3.71 -21.91 -19.77
N LEU A 424 3.21 -20.86 -19.11
CA LEU A 424 4.07 -19.81 -18.55
C LEU A 424 4.96 -20.34 -17.41
N ALA A 425 4.46 -21.22 -16.54
CA ALA A 425 5.27 -21.83 -15.48
C ALA A 425 6.37 -22.75 -16.05
N ALA A 426 6.08 -23.49 -17.12
CA ALA A 426 7.07 -24.28 -17.84
C ALA A 426 8.12 -23.38 -18.51
N PHE A 427 7.74 -22.29 -19.19
CA PHE A 427 8.70 -21.34 -19.76
C PHE A 427 9.60 -20.68 -18.71
N ILE A 428 9.04 -20.30 -17.55
CA ILE A 428 9.78 -19.77 -16.40
C ILE A 428 10.77 -20.80 -15.86
N THR A 429 10.41 -22.08 -15.85
CA THR A 429 11.31 -23.15 -15.39
C THR A 429 12.43 -23.42 -16.40
N ASP A 430 12.14 -23.35 -17.71
CA ASP A 430 13.14 -23.42 -18.79
C ASP A 430 14.11 -22.21 -18.81
N CYS A 431 14.03 -21.25 -17.88
CA CYS A 431 14.84 -20.03 -17.91
C CYS A 431 16.25 -20.17 -17.34
N GLU A 432 16.64 -21.32 -16.78
CA GLU A 432 17.97 -21.55 -16.21
C GLU A 432 19.11 -21.26 -17.21
N ASP A 433 18.96 -21.73 -18.44
CA ASP A 433 19.91 -21.50 -19.56
C ASP A 433 19.70 -20.17 -20.30
N LYS A 434 18.63 -19.42 -20.03
CA LYS A 434 18.30 -18.17 -20.74
C LYS A 434 19.06 -16.95 -20.20
N VAL A 435 20.35 -17.17 -19.95
CA VAL A 435 21.26 -16.29 -19.19
C VAL A 435 21.33 -14.86 -19.73
N ASN A 436 21.05 -13.92 -18.84
CA ASN A 436 21.10 -12.48 -19.02
C ASN A 436 20.22 -11.99 -20.18
N LYS A 437 18.99 -12.52 -20.27
CA LYS A 437 18.00 -12.16 -21.29
C LYS A 437 16.77 -11.46 -20.70
N VAL A 438 16.22 -10.55 -21.49
CA VAL A 438 14.81 -10.11 -21.40
C VAL A 438 14.02 -10.91 -22.42
N LEU A 439 12.90 -11.49 -22.00
CA LEU A 439 12.18 -12.56 -22.69
C LEU A 439 10.69 -12.20 -22.84
N PRO A 440 10.30 -11.40 -23.85
CA PRO A 440 8.89 -11.25 -24.25
C PRO A 440 8.33 -12.61 -24.68
N ILE A 441 7.19 -13.03 -24.12
CA ILE A 441 6.62 -14.35 -24.43
C ILE A 441 5.09 -14.37 -24.37
N GLY A 442 4.45 -14.98 -25.35
CA GLY A 442 3.01 -15.27 -25.36
C GLY A 442 2.74 -16.77 -25.55
N GLY A 443 1.45 -17.13 -25.53
CA GLY A 443 1.03 -18.51 -25.78
C GLY A 443 1.04 -18.89 -27.27
N PRO A 444 0.56 -20.09 -27.61
CA PRO A 444 0.51 -20.57 -28.99
C PRO A 444 -0.57 -19.85 -29.83
N GLY A 445 -0.43 -19.90 -31.16
CA GLY A 445 -1.39 -19.36 -32.11
C GLY A 445 -1.16 -17.89 -32.52
N LYS A 446 -2.14 -17.33 -33.23
CA LYS A 446 -2.13 -15.93 -33.70
C LYS A 446 -2.40 -14.95 -32.56
N ALA A 447 -2.07 -13.67 -32.77
CA ALA A 447 -2.60 -12.62 -31.92
C ALA A 447 -4.14 -12.53 -32.04
N MET A 448 -4.80 -12.22 -30.93
CA MET A 448 -6.26 -12.13 -30.81
C MET A 448 -6.65 -10.77 -30.24
N THR A 449 -7.49 -10.05 -30.97
CA THR A 449 -8.16 -8.82 -30.48
C THR A 449 -9.23 -9.16 -29.43
N ALA A 450 -9.73 -8.16 -28.70
CA ALA A 450 -10.89 -8.36 -27.82
C ALA A 450 -12.13 -8.86 -28.62
N LYS A 451 -12.25 -8.47 -29.90
CA LYS A 451 -13.27 -8.98 -30.81
C LYS A 451 -13.06 -10.47 -31.16
N ASP A 452 -11.84 -10.90 -31.52
CA ASP A 452 -11.54 -12.32 -31.79
C ASP A 452 -11.92 -13.20 -30.58
N GLN A 453 -11.64 -12.72 -29.37
CA GLN A 453 -11.95 -13.41 -28.12
C GLN A 453 -13.46 -13.51 -27.87
N ALA A 454 -14.21 -12.44 -28.16
CA ALA A 454 -15.67 -12.43 -28.11
C ALA A 454 -16.28 -13.41 -29.13
N ASP A 455 -15.83 -13.35 -30.39
CA ASP A 455 -16.31 -14.20 -31.48
C ASP A 455 -16.11 -15.69 -31.16
N LEU A 456 -14.93 -16.05 -30.65
CA LEU A 456 -14.60 -17.39 -30.18
C LEU A 456 -15.53 -17.84 -29.04
N LEU A 457 -15.74 -16.98 -28.04
CA LEU A 457 -16.61 -17.30 -26.90
C LEU A 457 -18.08 -17.46 -27.31
N PHE A 458 -18.60 -16.62 -28.21
CA PHE A 458 -19.95 -16.77 -28.77
C PHE A 458 -20.09 -18.08 -29.57
N SER A 459 -19.07 -18.45 -30.35
CA SER A 459 -19.02 -19.71 -31.08
C SER A 459 -19.05 -20.94 -30.14
N ILE A 460 -18.24 -20.92 -29.07
CA ILE A 460 -18.19 -22.01 -28.07
C ILE A 460 -19.52 -22.14 -27.31
N VAL A 461 -20.17 -21.02 -26.98
CA VAL A 461 -21.47 -20.99 -26.27
C VAL A 461 -22.66 -21.26 -27.20
N GLY A 462 -22.45 -21.31 -28.52
CA GLY A 462 -23.50 -21.60 -29.52
C GLY A 462 -24.50 -20.46 -29.70
N LYS A 463 -24.09 -19.20 -29.47
CA LYS A 463 -24.96 -18.02 -29.55
C LYS A 463 -24.55 -17.08 -30.70
N LYS A 464 -25.53 -16.33 -31.21
CA LYS A 464 -25.25 -15.23 -32.15
C LYS A 464 -24.42 -14.15 -31.42
N PRO A 465 -23.37 -13.57 -32.05
CA PRO A 465 -22.56 -12.55 -31.41
C PRO A 465 -23.38 -11.31 -31.02
N TYR A 466 -23.17 -10.83 -29.79
CA TYR A 466 -23.85 -9.67 -29.22
C TYR A 466 -22.84 -8.85 -28.40
N TYR A 467 -22.39 -7.73 -28.96
CA TYR A 467 -21.34 -6.90 -28.35
C TYR A 467 -21.93 -5.63 -27.74
N PHE A 468 -21.29 -5.12 -26.69
CA PHE A 468 -21.55 -3.81 -26.10
C PHE A 468 -20.29 -2.94 -26.22
N PRO A 469 -20.19 -2.08 -27.27
CA PRO A 469 -19.03 -1.24 -27.51
C PRO A 469 -19.02 -0.02 -26.57
N VAL A 470 -17.97 0.12 -25.79
CA VAL A 470 -17.74 1.23 -24.85
C VAL A 470 -16.80 2.26 -25.50
N PRO A 471 -17.21 3.53 -25.66
CA PRO A 471 -16.33 4.57 -26.19
C PRO A 471 -15.12 4.81 -25.26
N VAL A 472 -13.90 4.78 -25.80
CA VAL A 472 -12.67 5.04 -25.02
C VAL A 472 -12.70 6.41 -24.33
N ALA A 473 -13.31 7.42 -24.97
CA ALA A 473 -13.51 8.75 -24.42
C ALA A 473 -14.29 8.79 -23.09
N LEU A 474 -15.11 7.76 -22.79
CA LEU A 474 -15.76 7.63 -21.49
C LEU A 474 -14.74 7.34 -20.38
N MET A 475 -13.75 6.49 -20.65
CA MET A 475 -12.63 6.24 -19.73
C MET A 475 -11.79 7.50 -19.54
N ASP A 476 -11.54 8.28 -20.59
CA ASP A 476 -10.83 9.56 -20.49
C ASP A 476 -11.59 10.59 -19.63
N GLY A 477 -12.93 10.67 -19.75
CA GLY A 477 -13.75 11.50 -18.87
C GLY A 477 -13.70 11.06 -17.41
N ILE A 478 -13.78 9.74 -17.15
CA ILE A 478 -13.70 9.17 -15.79
C ILE A 478 -12.31 9.40 -15.17
N ILE A 479 -11.24 9.10 -15.91
CA ILE A 479 -9.85 9.31 -15.46
C ILE A 479 -9.58 10.79 -15.22
N GLY A 480 -10.01 11.67 -16.14
CA GLY A 480 -9.84 13.12 -15.98
C GLY A 480 -10.55 13.69 -14.76
N LEU A 481 -11.76 13.18 -14.44
CA LEU A 481 -12.47 13.53 -13.22
C LEU A 481 -11.77 12.99 -11.97
N LEU A 482 -11.31 11.74 -11.98
CA LEU A 482 -10.57 11.14 -10.86
C LEU A 482 -9.23 11.85 -10.61
N ASP A 483 -8.45 12.15 -11.65
CA ASP A 483 -7.19 12.92 -11.56
C ASP A 483 -7.42 14.36 -11.11
N PHE A 484 -8.54 14.99 -11.51
CA PHE A 484 -8.93 16.32 -10.99
C PHE A 484 -9.23 16.25 -9.50
N LEU A 485 -10.08 15.32 -9.07
CA LEU A 485 -10.47 15.18 -7.66
C LEU A 485 -9.31 14.71 -6.77
N ALA A 486 -8.40 13.86 -7.28
CA ALA A 486 -7.22 13.38 -6.56
C ALA A 486 -6.18 14.48 -6.24
N ARG A 487 -6.27 15.67 -6.88
CA ARG A 487 -5.51 16.87 -6.49
C ARG A 487 -5.99 17.46 -5.16
N PHE A 488 -7.28 17.34 -4.87
CA PHE A 488 -7.91 17.84 -3.64
C PHE A 488 -8.02 16.76 -2.56
N PHE A 489 -8.17 15.50 -2.96
CA PHE A 489 -8.33 14.34 -2.08
C PHE A 489 -7.26 13.27 -2.40
N PRO A 490 -6.07 13.31 -1.76
CA PRO A 490 -4.96 12.43 -2.10
C PRO A 490 -5.26 10.92 -2.03
N GLY A 491 -6.26 10.52 -1.23
CA GLY A 491 -6.71 9.12 -1.12
C GLY A 491 -7.39 8.55 -2.38
N MET A 492 -7.67 9.36 -3.41
CA MET A 492 -8.22 8.87 -4.69
C MET A 492 -7.17 8.67 -5.79
N LYS A 493 -5.87 8.86 -5.49
CA LYS A 493 -4.79 8.64 -6.45
C LYS A 493 -4.74 7.20 -6.97
N ASP A 494 -4.87 6.22 -6.08
CA ASP A 494 -4.88 4.80 -6.48
C ASP A 494 -6.15 4.44 -7.30
N SER A 495 -7.28 5.10 -7.05
CA SER A 495 -8.49 4.96 -7.88
C SER A 495 -8.31 5.53 -9.29
N ALA A 496 -7.64 6.68 -9.42
CA ALA A 496 -7.29 7.26 -10.71
C ALA A 496 -6.28 6.38 -11.48
N GLU A 497 -5.31 5.81 -10.77
CA GLU A 497 -4.34 4.86 -11.35
C GLU A 497 -5.03 3.56 -11.80
N PHE A 498 -5.93 2.99 -11.00
CA PHE A 498 -6.75 1.83 -11.40
C PHE A 498 -7.58 2.11 -12.66
N GLY A 499 -8.14 3.31 -12.80
CA GLY A 499 -8.81 3.75 -14.03
C GLY A 499 -7.87 3.74 -15.25
N LYS A 500 -6.63 4.22 -15.08
CA LYS A 500 -5.60 4.21 -16.14
C LYS A 500 -5.15 2.79 -16.49
N ILE A 501 -4.98 1.91 -15.50
CA ILE A 501 -4.72 0.48 -15.71
C ILE A 501 -5.82 -0.15 -16.57
N GLY A 502 -7.09 0.11 -16.23
CA GLY A 502 -8.24 -0.34 -17.00
C GLY A 502 -8.27 0.18 -18.45
N LYS A 503 -7.99 1.48 -18.66
CA LYS A 503 -7.85 2.04 -20.02
C LYS A 503 -6.70 1.42 -20.80
N TYR A 504 -5.54 1.23 -20.16
CA TYR A 504 -4.33 0.71 -20.81
C TYR A 504 -4.59 -0.66 -21.44
N TYR A 505 -5.11 -1.61 -20.66
CA TYR A 505 -5.42 -2.95 -21.16
C TYR A 505 -6.53 -2.99 -22.24
N ALA A 506 -7.25 -1.89 -22.44
CA ALA A 506 -8.28 -1.75 -23.47
C ALA A 506 -7.76 -1.14 -24.80
N VAL A 507 -6.59 -0.48 -24.81
CA VAL A 507 -6.09 0.29 -25.97
C VAL A 507 -4.61 0.04 -26.32
N GLU A 508 -3.86 -0.65 -25.48
CA GLU A 508 -2.47 -1.04 -25.73
C GLU A 508 -2.36 -2.56 -25.87
N SER A 509 -1.66 -3.04 -26.90
CA SER A 509 -1.55 -4.46 -27.18
C SER A 509 -0.54 -5.15 -26.25
N MET A 510 -0.85 -6.37 -25.82
CA MET A 510 0.09 -7.23 -25.08
C MET A 510 0.90 -8.06 -26.08
N LEU A 511 1.76 -7.38 -26.83
CA LEU A 511 2.60 -7.92 -27.91
C LEU A 511 4.01 -7.31 -27.82
N LEU A 512 4.96 -7.85 -28.60
CA LEU A 512 6.27 -7.25 -28.80
C LEU A 512 6.10 -5.84 -29.42
N TRP A 513 6.81 -4.86 -28.89
CA TRP A 513 6.76 -3.46 -29.33
C TRP A 513 8.08 -3.07 -29.98
N ASP A 514 8.00 -2.49 -31.17
CA ASP A 514 9.11 -1.90 -31.88
C ASP A 514 9.18 -0.38 -31.58
N PRO A 515 10.24 0.10 -30.89
CA PRO A 515 10.41 1.52 -30.61
C PRO A 515 10.82 2.35 -31.85
N GLU A 516 11.33 1.73 -32.92
CA GLU A 516 11.75 2.46 -34.13
C GLU A 516 10.55 2.74 -35.04
N THR A 517 9.73 1.72 -35.35
CA THR A 517 8.52 1.91 -36.16
C THR A 517 7.30 2.39 -35.36
N GLN A 518 7.39 2.43 -34.03
CA GLN A 518 6.29 2.74 -33.08
C GLN A 518 5.06 1.82 -33.28
N GLN A 519 5.30 0.53 -33.53
CA GLN A 519 4.26 -0.45 -33.81
C GLN A 519 4.41 -1.71 -32.95
N TYR A 520 3.30 -2.42 -32.77
CA TYR A 520 3.31 -3.77 -32.23
C TYR A 520 3.56 -4.79 -33.35
N LEU A 521 4.29 -5.86 -33.05
CA LEU A 521 4.67 -6.90 -34.00
C LEU A 521 4.01 -8.25 -33.62
N PRO A 522 2.79 -8.57 -34.12
CA PRO A 522 2.06 -9.79 -33.77
C PRO A 522 2.85 -11.08 -34.05
N ASP A 523 3.45 -11.18 -35.24
CA ASP A 523 4.09 -12.41 -35.72
C ASP A 523 5.50 -12.60 -35.13
N ALA A 524 6.19 -11.49 -34.85
CA ALA A 524 7.48 -11.51 -34.16
C ALA A 524 7.34 -11.66 -32.62
N THR A 525 6.13 -11.56 -32.06
CA THR A 525 5.89 -11.83 -30.64
C THR A 525 6.05 -13.34 -30.38
N PRO A 526 7.03 -13.78 -29.58
CA PRO A 526 7.32 -15.21 -29.42
C PRO A 526 6.14 -16.00 -28.85
N SER A 527 6.03 -17.27 -29.23
CA SER A 527 5.10 -18.24 -28.65
C SER A 527 5.86 -19.31 -27.86
N TYR A 528 5.26 -19.77 -26.77
CA TYR A 528 5.61 -21.01 -26.08
C TYR A 528 4.35 -21.77 -25.72
N GLY A 529 4.49 -23.08 -25.50
CA GLY A 529 3.41 -23.91 -24.98
C GLY A 529 2.50 -24.52 -26.04
N LYS A 530 1.34 -24.98 -25.59
CA LYS A 530 0.37 -25.75 -26.38
C LYS A 530 -1.08 -25.53 -25.97
N ASP A 531 -1.34 -25.00 -24.77
CA ASP A 531 -2.69 -24.74 -24.30
C ASP A 531 -3.28 -23.57 -25.10
N THR A 532 -4.51 -23.70 -25.60
CA THR A 532 -5.17 -22.62 -26.35
C THR A 532 -6.22 -21.90 -25.51
N LEU A 533 -6.51 -20.63 -25.87
CA LEU A 533 -7.63 -19.89 -25.28
C LEU A 533 -8.97 -20.58 -25.58
N GLU A 534 -9.07 -21.28 -26.71
CA GLU A 534 -10.25 -22.06 -27.08
C GLU A 534 -10.48 -23.23 -26.10
N ASP A 535 -9.46 -24.05 -25.83
CA ASP A 535 -9.54 -25.16 -24.87
C ASP A 535 -9.81 -24.66 -23.44
N PHE A 536 -9.29 -23.49 -23.10
CA PHE A 536 -9.60 -22.81 -21.85
C PHE A 536 -11.06 -22.36 -21.79
N PHE A 537 -11.59 -21.66 -22.80
CA PHE A 537 -12.99 -21.25 -22.84
C PHE A 537 -13.95 -22.44 -22.91
N ARG A 538 -13.62 -23.51 -23.65
CA ARG A 538 -14.42 -24.75 -23.69
C ARG A 538 -14.52 -25.41 -22.32
N ARG A 539 -13.43 -25.46 -21.54
CA ARG A 539 -13.46 -25.90 -20.13
C ARG A 539 -14.24 -24.94 -19.26
N ALA A 540 -13.95 -23.63 -19.29
CA ALA A 540 -14.62 -22.61 -18.49
C ALA A 540 -16.15 -22.58 -18.68
N VAL A 541 -16.62 -22.78 -19.91
CA VAL A 541 -18.07 -22.84 -20.20
C VAL A 541 -18.74 -24.06 -19.57
N LYS A 542 -18.06 -25.21 -19.55
CA LYS A 542 -18.57 -26.50 -19.04
C LYS A 542 -18.39 -26.69 -17.54
N GLU A 543 -17.26 -26.25 -16.99
CA GLU A 543 -16.76 -26.58 -15.64
C GLU A 543 -16.69 -25.35 -14.71
N GLY A 544 -16.94 -24.14 -15.25
CA GLY A 544 -16.87 -22.87 -14.53
C GLY A 544 -15.44 -22.36 -14.35
N LEU A 545 -15.31 -21.23 -13.64
CA LEU A 545 -14.04 -20.52 -13.43
C LEU A 545 -13.35 -20.84 -12.10
N LYS A 546 -13.58 -22.04 -11.55
CA LYS A 546 -13.02 -22.44 -10.25
C LYS A 546 -11.49 -22.42 -10.28
N GLY A 547 -10.87 -21.71 -9.33
CA GLY A 547 -9.42 -21.49 -9.28
C GLY A 547 -8.89 -20.35 -10.18
N GLN A 548 -9.69 -19.82 -11.10
CA GLN A 548 -9.38 -18.66 -11.96
C GLN A 548 -9.88 -17.33 -11.36
N GLU A 549 -10.02 -17.28 -10.03
CA GLU A 549 -10.63 -16.19 -9.27
C GLU A 549 -9.91 -14.85 -9.47
N LEU A 550 -10.58 -13.87 -10.10
CA LEU A 550 -9.99 -12.56 -10.45
C LEU A 550 -9.53 -11.72 -9.25
N GLY A 551 -10.08 -11.95 -8.05
CA GLY A 551 -9.69 -11.26 -6.82
C GLY A 551 -9.91 -9.74 -6.92
N ASP A 552 -8.90 -8.97 -6.52
CA ASP A 552 -8.95 -7.50 -6.50
C ASP A 552 -8.86 -6.87 -7.91
N GLN A 553 -8.63 -7.69 -8.95
CA GLN A 553 -8.51 -7.29 -10.36
C GLN A 553 -9.79 -7.58 -11.17
N ALA A 554 -10.90 -7.87 -10.49
CA ALA A 554 -12.19 -8.19 -11.12
C ALA A 554 -12.90 -6.92 -11.65
N VAL A 555 -12.71 -6.60 -12.94
CA VAL A 555 -13.44 -5.51 -13.63
C VAL A 555 -14.90 -5.89 -13.88
N PHE A 556 -15.15 -7.15 -14.28
CA PHE A 556 -16.50 -7.70 -14.45
C PHE A 556 -16.90 -8.48 -13.20
N GLY A 557 -18.13 -8.22 -12.72
CA GLY A 557 -18.66 -8.83 -11.50
C GLY A 557 -19.01 -10.30 -11.67
N VAL A 558 -18.00 -11.17 -11.62
CA VAL A 558 -18.20 -12.61 -11.42
C VAL A 558 -18.88 -12.78 -10.06
N ASN A 559 -20.06 -13.41 -10.03
CA ASN A 559 -20.81 -13.64 -8.80
C ASN A 559 -19.95 -14.46 -7.82
N LYS A 560 -19.83 -13.96 -6.59
CA LYS A 560 -19.26 -14.71 -5.47
C LYS A 560 -20.40 -15.53 -4.85
N GLU A 561 -20.36 -16.83 -5.10
CA GLU A 561 -20.90 -17.84 -4.16
C GLU A 561 -19.98 -17.93 -2.92
#